data_AF-A0A842TS85-F1
#
_entry.id   AF-A0A842TS85-F1
#
_cell.length_a   1.000
_cell.length_b   1.000
_cell.length_c   1.000
_cell.angle_alpha   90.00
_cell.angle_beta   90.00
_cell.angle_gamma   90.00
#
_symmetry.space_group_name_H-M   'P 1'
#
loop_
_entity.id
_entity.type
_entity.pdbx_description
1 polymer ?
#
loop_
_entity_poly.entity_id
_entity_poly.type
_entity_poly.pdbx_seq_one_letter_code
_entity_poly.pdbx_strand_id
1 'polypeptide(L)'
;MLAGNVFADLCDDDSDCGDDGWDGTRYCENGDAYRDYTKYDCLNSGTASASCNSETLKKKVKDCGDDRCSSGYCIEKDDEYACSSDSGCGSEGYIGEAYCDAGAVYQAYRTWACHNPSTDDAYCRYTDEEKEKNHAQMAVQAASALFWNAHLLLTAEITAG
;
A
#
# COMPACT_ATOMS: atom_id res chain seq x y z
N MET A 1 34.25 10.97 -60.62
CA MET A 1 35.23 10.72 -59.55
C MET A 1 34.44 10.69 -58.25
N LEU A 2 34.50 9.56 -57.53
CA LEU A 2 34.40 9.34 -56.07
C LEU A 2 33.34 10.13 -55.26
N ALA A 3 32.60 9.61 -54.28
CA ALA A 3 32.25 8.29 -53.76
C ALA A 3 31.25 8.59 -52.60
N GLY A 4 30.21 7.76 -52.44
CA GLY A 4 29.45 7.56 -51.20
C GLY A 4 28.97 8.77 -50.39
N ASN A 5 27.70 9.15 -50.56
CA ASN A 5 26.97 9.79 -49.46
C ASN A 5 26.57 8.67 -48.48
N VAL A 6 27.50 8.29 -47.62
CA VAL A 6 27.14 7.75 -46.32
C VAL A 6 26.53 8.95 -45.60
N PHE A 7 25.20 8.94 -45.42
CA PHE A 7 24.57 9.84 -44.45
C PHE A 7 25.16 9.46 -43.09
N ALA A 8 26.29 10.08 -42.75
CA ALA A 8 26.70 10.18 -41.37
C ALA A 8 25.56 10.92 -40.66
N ASP A 9 25.06 10.27 -39.63
CA ASP A 9 24.55 10.76 -38.34
C ASP A 9 24.80 12.24 -37.96
N LEU A 10 24.70 13.17 -38.91
CA LEU A 10 24.87 14.61 -38.75
C LEU A 10 23.62 15.16 -38.07
N CYS A 11 23.82 15.82 -36.94
CA CYS A 11 22.78 16.52 -36.18
C CYS A 11 23.16 18.01 -36.06
N ASP A 12 22.16 18.88 -36.09
CA ASP A 12 22.31 20.32 -35.89
C ASP A 12 21.84 20.76 -34.50
N ASP A 13 20.93 20.01 -33.87
CA ASP A 13 20.51 20.15 -32.48
C ASP A 13 20.18 18.79 -31.85
N ASP A 14 20.06 18.72 -30.52
CA ASP A 14 19.78 17.47 -29.76
C ASP A 14 18.49 16.79 -30.22
N SER A 15 17.48 17.56 -30.64
CA SER A 15 16.20 17.02 -31.13
C SER A 15 16.32 16.21 -32.42
N ASP A 16 17.42 16.36 -33.16
CA ASP A 16 17.68 15.54 -34.35
C ASP A 16 18.09 14.11 -33.98
N CYS A 17 18.55 13.90 -32.75
CA CYS A 17 19.04 12.61 -32.24
C CYS A 17 17.96 11.77 -31.54
N GLY A 18 16.85 12.41 -31.15
CA GLY A 18 15.75 11.76 -30.45
C GLY A 18 15.16 12.65 -29.37
N ASP A 19 14.08 12.16 -28.76
CA ASP A 19 13.45 12.84 -27.62
C ASP A 19 13.93 12.21 -26.31
N ASP A 20 14.40 13.06 -25.41
CA ASP A 20 14.63 12.71 -24.02
C ASP A 20 13.38 12.08 -23.39
N GLY A 21 13.53 10.94 -22.73
CA GLY A 21 12.35 10.17 -22.33
C GLY A 21 12.59 9.13 -21.26
N TRP A 22 11.47 8.65 -20.72
CA TRP A 22 11.46 7.50 -19.83
C TRP A 22 11.42 6.20 -20.63
N ASP A 23 12.37 5.31 -20.36
CA ASP A 23 12.47 4.01 -21.01
C ASP A 23 12.07 2.87 -20.08
N GLY A 24 11.72 1.74 -20.69
CA GLY A 24 11.41 0.50 -19.97
C GLY A 24 10.27 0.62 -18.96
N THR A 25 10.18 -0.38 -18.08
CA THR A 25 9.24 -0.43 -16.95
C THR A 25 9.90 0.08 -15.67
N ARG A 26 9.09 0.51 -14.70
CA ARG A 26 9.62 0.80 -13.35
C ARG A 26 10.17 -0.47 -12.71
N TYR A 27 11.17 -0.31 -11.86
CA TYR A 27 11.77 -1.39 -11.09
C TYR A 27 12.15 -0.90 -9.69
N CYS A 28 12.38 -1.84 -8.77
CA CYS A 28 12.81 -1.53 -7.42
C CYS A 28 14.32 -1.66 -7.30
N GLU A 29 14.95 -0.67 -6.66
CA GLU A 29 16.36 -0.75 -6.29
C GLU A 29 16.57 -0.07 -4.94
N ASN A 30 17.33 -0.70 -4.04
CA ASN A 30 17.61 -0.19 -2.70
C ASN A 30 16.35 0.23 -1.90
N GLY A 31 15.21 -0.41 -2.15
CA GLY A 31 13.94 -0.11 -1.47
C GLY A 31 13.09 0.98 -2.13
N ASP A 32 13.59 1.64 -3.18
CA ASP A 32 12.89 2.73 -3.87
C ASP A 32 12.50 2.37 -5.30
N ALA A 33 11.55 3.12 -5.85
CA ALA A 33 11.10 2.95 -7.23
C ALA A 33 12.00 3.75 -8.18
N TYR A 34 12.58 3.06 -9.17
CA TYR A 34 13.44 3.61 -10.21
C TYR A 34 12.86 3.35 -11.60
N ARG A 35 13.31 4.15 -12.56
CA ARG A 35 13.08 3.95 -13.99
C ARG A 35 14.23 4.56 -14.78
N ASP A 36 14.51 3.96 -15.92
CA ASP A 36 15.53 4.45 -16.84
C ASP A 36 15.03 5.67 -17.60
N TYR A 37 15.93 6.61 -17.84
CA TYR A 37 15.70 7.83 -18.60
C TYR A 37 16.83 8.02 -19.59
N THR A 38 16.55 7.90 -20.88
CA THR A 38 17.54 8.17 -21.92
C THR A 38 17.53 9.64 -22.29
N LYS A 39 18.74 10.19 -22.39
CA LYS A 39 19.01 11.50 -22.95
C LYS A 39 19.66 11.37 -24.30
N TYR A 40 19.31 12.26 -25.21
CA TYR A 40 19.92 12.35 -26.54
C TYR A 40 20.61 13.70 -26.67
N ASP A 41 21.87 13.67 -27.08
CA ASP A 41 22.68 14.87 -27.27
C ASP A 41 23.33 14.82 -28.65
N CYS A 42 23.38 15.96 -29.33
CA CYS A 42 24.15 16.14 -30.54
C CYS A 42 25.57 16.61 -30.20
N LEU A 43 26.55 15.73 -30.40
CA LEU A 43 27.95 16.09 -30.20
C LEU A 43 28.47 16.86 -31.41
N ASN A 44 29.18 17.98 -31.17
CA ASN A 44 29.75 18.85 -32.21
C ASN A 44 28.72 19.37 -33.23
N SER A 45 27.53 19.79 -32.76
CA SER A 45 26.43 20.29 -33.58
C SER A 45 26.85 21.38 -34.59
N GLY A 46 26.23 21.35 -35.77
CA GLY A 46 26.50 22.32 -36.85
C GLY A 46 27.87 22.18 -37.52
N THR A 47 28.58 21.06 -37.28
CA THR A 47 29.88 20.76 -37.90
C THR A 47 29.82 19.50 -38.76
N ALA A 48 30.79 19.35 -39.67
CA ALA A 48 30.94 18.13 -40.46
C ALA A 48 31.31 16.88 -39.61
N SER A 49 31.60 17.07 -38.31
CA SER A 49 31.90 16.01 -37.34
C SER A 49 30.76 15.79 -36.34
N ALA A 50 29.56 16.31 -36.62
CA ALA A 50 28.41 16.09 -35.75
C ALA A 50 28.03 14.60 -35.69
N SER A 51 27.62 14.15 -34.50
CA SER A 51 27.20 12.77 -34.25
C SER A 51 26.22 12.71 -33.10
N CYS A 52 25.23 11.82 -33.18
CA CYS A 52 24.29 11.60 -32.10
C CYS A 52 24.89 10.73 -31.01
N ASN A 53 24.67 11.14 -29.76
CA ASN A 53 25.00 10.37 -28.57
C ASN A 53 23.74 10.14 -27.74
N SER A 54 23.69 9.00 -27.06
CA SER A 54 22.61 8.71 -26.10
C SER A 54 23.18 8.18 -24.80
N GLU A 55 22.68 8.68 -23.68
CA GLU A 55 23.01 8.21 -22.35
C GLU A 55 21.75 7.77 -21.60
N THR A 56 21.70 6.52 -21.16
CA THR A 56 20.63 6.03 -20.30
C THR A 56 21.03 6.17 -18.83
N LEU A 57 20.26 6.98 -18.11
CA LEU A 57 20.44 7.25 -16.68
C LEU A 57 19.36 6.54 -15.89
N LYS A 58 19.76 5.83 -14.83
CA LYS A 58 18.84 5.39 -13.81
C LYS A 58 18.39 6.58 -12.96
N LYS A 59 17.08 6.86 -12.92
CA LYS A 59 16.51 7.92 -12.08
C LYS A 59 15.57 7.35 -11.02
N LYS A 60 15.73 7.82 -9.78
CA LYS A 60 14.77 7.53 -8.70
C LYS A 60 13.47 8.25 -9.04
N VAL A 61 12.39 7.49 -9.18
CA VAL A 61 11.04 8.00 -9.49
C VAL A 61 10.30 8.33 -8.21
N LYS A 62 10.43 7.50 -7.18
CA LYS A 62 9.81 7.71 -5.87
C LYS A 62 10.68 7.09 -4.77
N ASP A 63 10.88 7.85 -3.70
CA ASP A 63 11.42 7.35 -2.44
C ASP A 63 10.28 6.68 -1.68
N CYS A 64 10.42 5.41 -1.34
CA CYS A 64 9.38 4.66 -0.65
C CYS A 64 9.43 4.86 0.86
N GLY A 65 10.54 5.35 1.44
CA GLY A 65 10.66 5.56 2.88
C GLY A 65 10.34 4.29 3.68
N ASP A 66 9.25 4.33 4.46
CA ASP A 66 8.78 3.18 5.23
C ASP A 66 7.93 2.19 4.42
N ASP A 67 7.42 2.56 3.24
CA ASP A 67 6.69 1.67 2.34
C ASP A 67 7.64 0.67 1.68
N ARG A 68 7.10 -0.45 1.18
CA ARG A 68 7.89 -1.42 0.43
C ARG A 68 7.81 -1.12 -1.07
N CYS A 69 8.96 -1.07 -1.74
CA CYS A 69 8.95 -1.14 -3.20
C CYS A 69 8.67 -2.56 -3.70
N SER A 70 7.65 -2.73 -4.53
CA SER A 70 7.38 -3.94 -5.29
C SER A 70 7.04 -3.60 -6.74
N SER A 71 7.66 -4.31 -7.70
CA SER A 71 7.48 -4.11 -9.14
C SER A 71 7.63 -2.65 -9.63
N GLY A 72 8.46 -1.86 -8.95
CA GLY A 72 8.68 -0.45 -9.26
C GLY A 72 7.63 0.52 -8.71
N TYR A 73 6.84 0.09 -7.72
CA TYR A 73 5.83 0.89 -7.03
C TYR A 73 6.01 0.78 -5.53
N CYS A 74 5.84 1.89 -4.80
CA CYS A 74 5.76 1.85 -3.34
C CYS A 74 4.36 1.38 -2.94
N ILE A 75 4.30 0.29 -2.20
CA ILE A 75 3.09 -0.32 -1.66
C ILE A 75 3.14 -0.12 -0.14
N GLU A 76 2.01 0.27 0.43
CA GLU A 76 1.87 0.42 1.88
C GLU A 76 2.24 -0.90 2.56
N LYS A 77 3.06 -0.83 3.62
CA LYS A 77 3.53 -2.02 4.34
C LYS A 77 2.41 -2.85 4.95
N ASP A 78 1.26 -2.24 5.23
CA ASP A 78 0.14 -2.90 5.88
C ASP A 78 -0.63 -3.86 4.95
N ASP A 79 -0.38 -3.82 3.63
CA ASP A 79 -1.06 -4.67 2.64
C ASP A 79 -0.40 -6.05 2.42
N GLU A 80 0.78 -6.29 3.00
CA GLU A 80 1.54 -7.53 2.75
C GLU A 80 1.45 -8.57 3.87
N TYR A 81 1.29 -8.12 5.12
CA TYR A 81 1.29 -9.00 6.28
C TYR A 81 -0.12 -9.24 6.78
N ALA A 82 -0.42 -10.45 7.25
CA ALA A 82 -1.72 -10.73 7.88
C ALA A 82 -2.01 -9.80 9.07
N CYS A 83 -0.95 -9.29 9.73
CA CYS A 83 -1.02 -8.24 10.74
C CYS A 83 0.36 -7.57 10.96
N SER A 84 0.36 -6.26 11.21
CA SER A 84 1.52 -5.48 11.67
C SER A 84 1.49 -5.18 13.18
N SER A 85 0.34 -5.39 13.81
CA SER A 85 0.10 -5.24 15.26
C SER A 85 -1.19 -5.94 15.67
N ASP A 86 -1.44 -6.08 16.98
CA ASP A 86 -2.65 -6.73 17.52
C ASP A 86 -3.95 -6.08 17.01
N SER A 87 -3.95 -4.76 16.80
CA SER A 87 -5.12 -4.04 16.27
C SER A 87 -5.44 -4.36 14.81
N GLY A 88 -4.50 -4.96 14.06
CA GLY A 88 -4.72 -5.45 12.70
C GLY A 88 -5.49 -6.77 12.63
N CYS A 89 -5.63 -7.49 13.75
CA CYS A 89 -6.20 -8.84 13.76
C CYS A 89 -7.71 -8.92 13.97
N GLY A 90 -8.29 -7.93 14.65
CA GLY A 90 -9.71 -7.91 14.96
C GLY A 90 -10.01 -6.99 16.14
N SER A 91 -11.29 -6.83 16.44
CA SER A 91 -11.73 -6.07 17.61
C SER A 91 -11.86 -7.00 18.82
N GLU A 92 -11.27 -6.58 19.94
CA GLU A 92 -11.53 -7.24 21.21
C GLU A 92 -12.98 -7.00 21.66
N GLY A 93 -13.55 -7.97 22.35
CA GLY A 93 -14.90 -7.81 22.87
C GLY A 93 -15.54 -9.09 23.35
N TYR A 94 -16.72 -8.91 23.92
CA TYR A 94 -17.56 -10.02 24.33
C TYR A 94 -18.21 -10.71 23.14
N ILE A 95 -18.22 -12.04 23.17
CA ILE A 95 -18.77 -12.90 22.12
C ILE A 95 -19.76 -13.91 22.71
N GLY A 96 -20.55 -14.53 21.85
CA GLY A 96 -21.55 -15.52 22.27
C GLY A 96 -22.68 -14.91 23.11
N GLU A 97 -23.42 -15.76 23.83
CA GLU A 97 -24.47 -15.33 24.75
C GLU A 97 -23.94 -15.24 26.18
N ALA A 98 -24.44 -14.28 26.95
CA ALA A 98 -24.14 -14.20 28.38
C ALA A 98 -25.00 -15.21 29.16
N TYR A 99 -24.44 -15.79 30.22
CA TYR A 99 -25.14 -16.72 31.09
C TYR A 99 -25.00 -16.33 32.56
N CYS A 100 -25.92 -16.82 33.39
CA CYS A 100 -25.87 -16.61 34.83
C CYS A 100 -25.30 -17.85 35.52
N ASP A 101 -24.30 -17.66 36.38
CA ASP A 101 -23.80 -18.70 37.28
C ASP A 101 -23.51 -18.12 38.66
N ALA A 102 -23.87 -18.86 39.71
CA ALA A 102 -23.68 -18.47 41.12
C ALA A 102 -24.08 -17.01 41.50
N GLY A 103 -25.06 -16.42 40.81
CA GLY A 103 -25.54 -15.05 41.07
C GLY A 103 -24.77 -13.94 40.35
N ALA A 104 -23.82 -14.30 39.47
CA ALA A 104 -23.09 -13.39 38.61
C ALA A 104 -23.37 -13.70 37.12
N VAL A 105 -23.17 -12.71 36.26
CA VAL A 105 -23.32 -12.84 34.80
C VAL A 105 -21.95 -13.02 34.18
N TYR A 106 -21.76 -14.08 33.41
CA TYR A 106 -20.52 -14.38 32.69
C TYR A 106 -20.72 -14.31 31.18
N GLN A 107 -19.66 -13.94 30.46
CA GLN A 107 -19.60 -14.07 29.02
C GLN A 107 -18.14 -14.18 28.56
N ALA A 108 -17.91 -15.01 27.55
CA ALA A 108 -16.62 -15.11 26.87
C ALA A 108 -16.19 -13.75 26.31
N TYR A 109 -14.97 -13.34 26.64
CA TYR A 109 -14.29 -12.17 26.08
C TYR A 109 -13.13 -12.62 25.21
N ARG A 110 -13.16 -12.19 23.95
CA ARG A 110 -12.12 -12.48 22.96
C ARG A 110 -11.09 -11.36 22.91
N THR A 111 -9.83 -11.73 22.99
CA THR A 111 -8.67 -10.87 22.67
C THR A 111 -7.97 -11.37 21.42
N TRP A 112 -7.29 -10.47 20.72
CA TRP A 112 -6.53 -10.78 19.50
C TRP A 112 -5.05 -10.48 19.71
N ALA A 113 -4.20 -11.30 19.12
CA ALA A 113 -2.76 -11.13 19.13
C ALA A 113 -2.19 -11.38 17.74
N CYS A 114 -1.32 -10.49 17.30
CA CYS A 114 -0.51 -10.65 16.11
C CYS A 114 0.78 -11.38 16.46
N HIS A 115 1.02 -12.49 15.79
CA HIS A 115 2.29 -13.22 15.88
C HIS A 115 3.18 -12.85 14.70
N ASN A 116 4.47 -12.62 14.98
CA ASN A 116 5.48 -12.19 14.01
C ASN A 116 5.05 -10.93 13.24
N PRO A 117 4.79 -9.81 13.94
CA PRO A 117 4.29 -8.60 13.30
C PRO A 117 5.23 -8.13 12.20
N SER A 118 4.63 -7.70 11.08
CA SER A 118 5.34 -7.13 9.94
C SER A 118 6.34 -8.09 9.28
N THR A 119 6.04 -9.39 9.28
CA THR A 119 6.80 -10.41 8.53
C THR A 119 5.88 -11.26 7.65
N ASP A 120 6.43 -11.92 6.64
CA ASP A 120 5.68 -12.80 5.73
C ASP A 120 5.02 -14.00 6.46
N ASP A 121 5.52 -14.34 7.66
CA ASP A 121 4.99 -15.39 8.53
C ASP A 121 4.02 -14.84 9.59
N ALA A 122 3.56 -13.59 9.43
CA ALA A 122 2.61 -12.97 10.34
C ALA A 122 1.27 -13.73 10.33
N TYR A 123 0.69 -13.93 11.50
CA TYR A 123 -0.67 -14.47 11.61
C TYR A 123 -1.39 -13.99 12.87
N CYS A 124 -2.71 -13.91 12.76
CA CYS A 124 -3.58 -13.54 13.86
C CYS A 124 -4.02 -14.77 14.65
N ARG A 125 -3.96 -14.64 15.98
CA ARG A 125 -4.50 -15.60 16.92
C ARG A 125 -5.48 -14.89 17.86
N TYR A 126 -6.44 -15.65 18.37
CA TYR A 126 -7.32 -15.18 19.44
C TYR A 126 -7.27 -16.09 20.66
N THR A 127 -7.68 -15.54 21.80
CA THR A 127 -7.96 -16.28 23.03
C THR A 127 -9.30 -15.85 23.59
N ASP A 128 -10.07 -16.81 24.10
CA ASP A 128 -11.36 -16.58 24.73
C ASP A 128 -11.24 -16.89 26.22
N GLU A 129 -11.68 -15.95 27.06
CA GLU A 129 -11.68 -16.07 28.52
C GLU A 129 -13.07 -15.74 29.06
N GLU A 130 -13.59 -16.58 29.96
CA GLU A 130 -14.85 -16.29 30.64
C GLU A 130 -14.65 -15.17 31.66
N LYS A 131 -15.37 -14.06 31.48
CA LYS A 131 -15.30 -12.89 32.37
C LYS A 131 -16.64 -12.63 33.04
N GLU A 132 -16.57 -12.38 34.35
CA GLU A 132 -17.70 -11.82 35.09
C GLU A 132 -17.97 -10.40 34.62
N LYS A 133 -19.22 -10.13 34.24
CA LYS A 133 -19.67 -8.79 33.89
C LYS A 133 -20.14 -8.03 35.10
N ASN A 134 -19.58 -6.85 35.28
CA ASN A 134 -20.11 -5.86 36.21
C ASN A 134 -21.25 -5.04 35.57
N HIS A 135 -21.98 -4.29 36.41
CA HIS A 135 -23.08 -3.41 35.96
C HIS A 135 -22.66 -2.40 34.88
N ALA A 136 -21.42 -1.89 34.91
CA ALA A 136 -20.95 -0.93 33.91
C ALA A 136 -20.79 -1.60 32.53
N GLN A 137 -20.24 -2.81 32.48
CA GLN A 137 -20.06 -3.58 31.25
C GLN A 137 -21.40 -4.03 30.65
N MET A 138 -22.37 -4.36 31.51
CA MET A 138 -23.74 -4.67 31.07
C MET A 138 -24.45 -3.46 30.46
N ALA A 139 -24.26 -2.26 31.01
CA ALA A 139 -24.85 -1.02 30.50
C ALA A 139 -24.31 -0.62 29.12
N VAL A 140 -23.02 -0.83 28.86
CA VAL A 140 -22.39 -0.51 27.56
C VAL A 140 -22.95 -1.37 26.42
N GLN A 141 -23.15 -2.67 26.65
CA GLN A 141 -23.76 -3.55 25.64
C GLN A 141 -25.25 -3.28 25.42
N ALA A 142 -25.99 -2.91 26.47
CA ALA A 142 -27.38 -2.50 26.30
C ALA A 142 -27.49 -1.21 25.46
N ALA A 143 -26.57 -0.26 25.64
CA ALA A 143 -26.53 0.96 24.86
C ALA A 143 -26.29 0.69 23.37
N SER A 144 -25.33 -0.17 22.99
CA SER A 144 -25.06 -0.49 21.58
C SER A 144 -26.25 -1.18 20.89
N ALA A 145 -26.99 -2.04 21.59
CA ALA A 145 -28.23 -2.63 21.07
C ALA A 145 -29.34 -1.60 20.83
N LEU A 146 -29.46 -0.60 21.70
CA LEU A 146 -30.42 0.50 21.52
C LEU A 146 -30.04 1.41 20.34
N PHE A 147 -28.75 1.64 20.09
CA PHE A 147 -28.28 2.38 18.91
C PHE A 147 -28.61 1.68 17.60
N TRP A 148 -28.44 0.34 17.53
CA TRP A 148 -28.82 -0.44 16.34
C TRP A 148 -30.32 -0.43 16.11
N ASN A 149 -31.13 -0.57 17.16
CA ASN A 149 -32.59 -0.50 17.06
C ASN A 149 -33.08 0.89 16.64
N ALA A 150 -32.46 1.97 17.14
CA ALA A 150 -32.77 3.33 16.71
C ALA A 150 -32.39 3.59 15.24
N HIS A 151 -31.27 3.03 14.77
CA HIS A 151 -30.87 3.12 13.36
C HIS A 151 -31.83 2.36 12.42
N LEU A 152 -32.32 1.19 12.85
CA LEU A 152 -33.35 0.44 12.11
C LEU A 152 -34.68 1.20 12.02
N LEU A 153 -35.10 1.88 13.10
CA LEU A 153 -36.32 2.69 13.10
C LEU A 153 -36.19 3.91 12.18
N LEU A 154 -35.06 4.61 12.18
CA LEU A 154 -34.84 5.75 11.27
C LEU A 154 -34.80 5.34 9.79
N THR A 155 -34.23 4.19 9.46
CA THR A 155 -34.15 3.71 8.06
C THR A 155 -35.50 3.17 7.54
N ALA A 156 -36.36 2.67 8.42
CA ALA A 156 -37.73 2.29 8.09
C ALA A 156 -38.63 3.49 7.74
N GLU A 157 -38.42 4.65 8.36
CA GLU A 157 -39.20 5.86 8.05
C GLU A 157 -38.78 6.53 6.72
N ILE A 158 -37.51 6.37 6.30
CA ILE A 158 -36.97 6.98 5.07
C ILE A 158 -37.37 6.20 3.80
N THR A 159 -37.67 4.90 3.92
CA THR A 159 -38.04 4.04 2.77
C THR A 159 -39.55 3.92 2.53
N ALA A 160 -40.38 4.47 3.42
CA ALA A 160 -41.83 4.48 3.32
C ALA A 160 -42.41 5.78 2.72
N GLY A 161 -41.56 6.67 2.19
CA GLY A 161 -41.91 7.95 1.56
C GLY A 161 -41.84 7.93 0.04
#